data_AF-A0A354CNW7-F1
#
_entry.id   AF-A0A354CNW7-F1
#
_cell.length_a   1.000
_cell.length_b   1.000
_cell.length_c   1.000
_cell.angle_alpha   90.00
_cell.angle_beta   90.00
_cell.angle_gamma   90.00
#
_symmetry.space_group_name_H-M   'P 1'
#
loop_
_entity.id
_entity.type
_entity.pdbx_description
1 polymer ?
#
loop_
_entity_poly.entity_id
_entity_poly.type
_entity_poly.pdbx_seq_one_letter_code
_entity_poly.pdbx_strand_id
1 'polypeptide(L)'
;PQMTAQQPQVQAPAAPKQPMSAKQRKSIITGAAVAALVIIFIIAGSVLSSPKRIAQNYFKASMEGQWEKAFKYMDLPKGDFITKELLAKTLEDRDAKDITNYEVVEDEDYDSKIAKKFYVTYYTKGNSRSVTSVELVRDGKFMLFWNRYKVSPRDIVSKNVKLTVRATSKLYIDDVEVPDKYIDNSEDDKKDNSKSSSEKKQKVYKIDVMFAGEHRIRVTDDIYRDIDKDYQFGSDEGYTYVITTTDIREDVLDARMAAAEQDLKTFFNAAIDNKSFDSVKGMCVDNAAKLKSIKSAYDKFVSNTYKNGYGVKSIDFNKFSTQSSSGTTDGCPYVKVSISAGVTGTGAQKSGQTKNFNETTSATFTYMYKDGQWKISAVTLYSIFY
;
A
#
# COMPACT_ATOMS: atom_id res chain seq x y z
N PRO A 1 69.13 -98.42 -8.54
CA PRO A 1 69.77 -97.31 -7.82
C PRO A 1 68.76 -96.60 -6.90
N GLN A 2 68.87 -96.83 -5.59
CA GLN A 2 68.16 -96.07 -4.56
C GLN A 2 68.83 -94.72 -4.33
N MET A 3 68.03 -93.70 -3.99
CA MET A 3 68.28 -92.47 -3.21
C MET A 3 67.14 -91.49 -3.57
N THR A 4 66.45 -90.73 -2.72
CA THR A 4 66.30 -90.57 -1.27
C THR A 4 64.97 -89.80 -1.08
N ALA A 5 64.31 -89.97 0.07
CA ALA A 5 63.03 -89.34 0.39
C ALA A 5 63.11 -87.81 0.60
N GLN A 6 62.03 -87.10 0.25
CA GLN A 6 61.56 -85.89 0.94
C GLN A 6 60.03 -86.00 1.13
N GLN A 7 59.59 -85.88 2.39
CA GLN A 7 58.18 -85.88 2.77
C GLN A 7 57.49 -84.59 2.31
N PRO A 8 56.25 -84.64 1.80
CA PRO A 8 55.45 -83.45 1.54
C PRO A 8 54.88 -82.87 2.86
N GLN A 9 55.09 -81.57 3.08
CA GLN A 9 54.35 -80.81 4.08
C GLN A 9 52.87 -80.76 3.67
N VAL A 10 52.02 -81.38 4.49
CA VAL A 10 50.57 -81.44 4.27
C VAL A 10 49.98 -80.07 4.60
N GLN A 11 49.52 -79.34 3.60
CA GLN A 11 48.68 -78.16 3.79
C GLN A 11 47.31 -78.65 4.25
N ALA A 12 46.90 -78.27 5.47
CA ALA A 12 45.59 -78.62 6.00
C ALA A 12 44.49 -78.07 5.06
N PRO A 13 43.48 -78.88 4.67
CA PRO A 13 42.40 -78.41 3.81
C PRO A 13 41.65 -77.27 4.51
N ALA A 14 41.44 -76.16 3.80
CA ALA A 14 40.58 -75.08 4.27
C ALA A 14 39.20 -75.64 4.63
N ALA A 15 38.76 -75.42 5.87
CA ALA A 15 37.48 -75.89 6.34
C ALA A 15 36.34 -75.43 5.40
N PRO A 16 35.40 -76.33 5.04
CA PRO A 16 34.33 -75.98 4.12
C PRO A 16 33.46 -74.89 4.74
N LYS A 17 33.32 -73.74 4.04
CA LYS A 17 32.38 -72.70 4.43
C LYS A 17 30.98 -73.31 4.47
N GLN A 18 30.40 -73.44 5.67
CA GLN A 18 29.06 -73.97 5.84
C GLN A 18 28.05 -73.17 4.98
N PRO A 19 27.14 -73.83 4.24
CA PRO A 19 26.17 -73.13 3.43
C PRO A 19 25.21 -72.34 4.33
N MET A 20 25.25 -71.01 4.20
CA MET A 20 24.33 -70.13 4.94
C MET A 20 22.88 -70.59 4.78
N SER A 21 22.15 -70.73 5.89
CA SER A 21 20.74 -71.14 5.88
C SER A 21 19.87 -70.14 5.09
N ALA A 22 18.78 -70.62 4.47
CA ALA A 22 17.88 -69.75 3.69
C ALA A 22 17.34 -68.56 4.52
N LYS A 23 17.15 -68.75 5.83
CA LYS A 23 16.73 -67.70 6.78
C LYS A 23 17.84 -66.67 7.04
N GLN A 24 19.11 -67.10 7.17
CA GLN A 24 20.26 -66.20 7.24
C GLN A 24 20.47 -65.44 5.93
N ARG A 25 20.34 -66.10 4.76
CA ARG A 25 20.44 -65.42 3.46
C ARG A 25 19.34 -64.36 3.28
N LYS A 26 18.09 -64.69 3.60
CA LYS A 26 16.96 -63.72 3.54
C LYS A 26 17.15 -62.57 4.52
N SER A 27 17.66 -62.83 5.72
CA SER A 27 17.99 -61.80 6.72
C SER A 27 19.14 -60.89 6.25
N ILE A 28 20.19 -61.45 5.66
CA ILE A 28 21.33 -60.70 5.09
C ILE A 28 20.87 -59.86 3.89
N ILE A 29 20.05 -60.41 2.99
CA ILE A 29 19.51 -59.67 1.83
C ILE A 29 18.58 -58.54 2.30
N THR A 30 17.73 -58.80 3.29
CA THR A 30 16.83 -57.78 3.85
C THR A 30 17.64 -56.69 4.57
N GLY A 31 18.63 -57.07 5.38
CA GLY A 31 19.53 -56.13 6.06
C GLY A 31 20.37 -55.30 5.08
N ALA A 32 20.88 -55.91 4.01
CA ALA A 32 21.60 -55.21 2.95
C ALA A 32 20.70 -54.25 2.16
N ALA A 33 19.45 -54.63 1.87
CA ALA A 33 18.49 -53.76 1.21
C ALA A 33 18.11 -52.55 2.08
N VAL A 34 17.89 -52.75 3.39
CA VAL A 34 17.65 -51.65 4.33
C VAL A 34 18.87 -50.74 4.44
N ALA A 35 20.09 -51.30 4.53
CA ALA A 35 21.32 -50.50 4.56
C ALA A 35 21.51 -49.67 3.27
N ALA A 36 21.22 -50.26 2.10
CA ALA A 36 21.28 -49.55 0.83
C ALA A 36 20.26 -48.39 0.77
N LEU A 37 19.03 -48.61 1.24
CA LEU A 37 18.02 -47.55 1.34
C LEU A 37 18.43 -46.44 2.32
N VAL A 38 19.07 -46.77 3.44
CA VAL A 38 19.61 -45.79 4.39
C VAL A 38 20.75 -44.98 3.76
N ILE A 39 21.66 -45.62 3.01
CA ILE A 39 22.73 -44.91 2.29
C ILE A 39 22.15 -43.98 1.22
N ILE A 40 21.19 -44.46 0.43
CA ILE A 40 20.49 -43.64 -0.56
C ILE A 40 19.78 -42.46 0.13
N PHE A 41 19.12 -42.69 1.27
CA PHE A 41 18.48 -41.66 2.07
C PHE A 41 19.50 -40.62 2.59
N ILE A 42 20.67 -41.07 3.06
CA ILE A 42 21.73 -40.19 3.53
C ILE A 42 22.31 -39.35 2.39
N ILE A 43 22.61 -39.98 1.25
CA ILE A 43 23.13 -39.29 0.07
C ILE A 43 22.09 -38.30 -0.44
N ALA A 44 20.84 -38.73 -0.65
CA ALA A 44 19.76 -37.86 -1.09
C ALA A 44 19.56 -36.68 -0.13
N GLY A 45 19.53 -36.94 1.18
CA GLY A 45 19.46 -35.91 2.23
C GLY A 45 20.60 -34.90 2.14
N SER A 46 21.84 -35.37 2.06
CA SER A 46 23.05 -34.53 1.95
C SER A 46 23.10 -33.69 0.65
N VAL A 47 22.61 -34.24 -0.45
CA VAL A 47 22.55 -33.57 -1.76
C VAL A 47 21.41 -32.53 -1.77
N LEU A 48 20.27 -32.85 -1.16
CA LEU A 48 19.13 -31.94 -1.00
C LEU A 48 19.45 -30.76 -0.07
N SER A 49 20.24 -31.00 0.98
CA SER A 49 20.66 -29.98 1.95
C SER A 49 22.01 -29.33 1.63
N SER A 50 22.59 -29.59 0.45
CA SER A 50 23.92 -29.08 0.08
C SER A 50 23.92 -27.55 -0.01
N PRO A 51 24.71 -26.84 0.82
CA PRO A 51 24.77 -25.37 0.80
C PRO A 51 25.25 -24.82 -0.55
N LYS A 52 26.24 -25.50 -1.15
CA LYS A 52 26.75 -25.18 -2.50
C LYS A 52 25.65 -25.26 -3.55
N ARG A 53 24.80 -26.29 -3.50
CA ARG A 53 23.68 -26.45 -4.45
C ARG A 53 22.62 -25.37 -4.28
N ILE A 54 22.35 -24.96 -3.04
CA ILE A 54 21.43 -23.85 -2.73
C ILE A 54 22.00 -22.54 -3.29
N ALA A 55 23.28 -22.25 -3.06
CA ALA A 55 23.97 -21.08 -3.61
C ALA A 55 23.92 -21.05 -5.14
N GLN A 56 24.22 -22.17 -5.79
CA GLN A 56 24.16 -22.34 -7.25
C GLN A 56 22.76 -22.08 -7.81
N ASN A 57 21.75 -22.70 -7.21
CA ASN A 57 20.38 -22.58 -7.70
C ASN A 57 19.81 -21.17 -7.47
N TYR A 58 20.13 -20.53 -6.34
CA TYR A 58 19.78 -19.14 -6.08
C TYR A 58 20.45 -18.21 -7.09
N PHE A 59 21.77 -18.34 -7.27
CA PHE A 59 22.54 -17.52 -8.21
C PHE A 59 21.98 -17.64 -9.64
N LYS A 60 21.74 -18.87 -10.11
CA LYS A 60 21.16 -19.12 -11.43
C LYS A 60 19.78 -18.47 -11.57
N ALA A 61 18.89 -18.68 -10.60
CA ALA A 61 17.55 -18.11 -10.64
C ALA A 61 17.58 -16.56 -10.62
N SER A 62 18.45 -15.97 -9.79
CA SER A 62 18.64 -14.52 -9.69
C SER A 62 19.16 -13.91 -11.00
N MET A 63 20.10 -14.57 -11.66
CA MET A 63 20.70 -14.06 -12.90
C MET A 63 19.78 -14.22 -14.12
N GLU A 64 18.92 -15.23 -14.12
CA GLU A 64 17.87 -15.42 -15.13
C GLU A 64 16.61 -14.57 -14.86
N GLY A 65 16.61 -13.68 -13.85
CA GLY A 65 15.44 -12.89 -13.47
C GLY A 65 14.29 -13.71 -12.86
N GLN A 66 14.51 -14.98 -12.54
CA GLN A 66 13.51 -15.91 -12.01
C GLN A 66 13.36 -15.75 -10.49
N TRP A 67 13.04 -14.55 -10.03
CA TRP A 67 12.99 -14.18 -8.62
C TRP A 67 11.98 -14.98 -7.80
N GLU A 68 10.85 -15.40 -8.38
CA GLU A 68 9.92 -16.32 -7.71
C GLU A 68 10.59 -17.67 -7.37
N LYS A 69 11.50 -18.16 -8.23
CA LYS A 69 12.26 -19.38 -7.94
C LYS A 69 13.39 -19.12 -6.97
N ALA A 70 13.96 -17.92 -6.97
CA ALA A 70 14.99 -17.50 -6.01
C ALA A 70 14.42 -17.40 -4.58
N PHE A 71 13.18 -16.92 -4.43
CA PHE A 71 12.47 -16.71 -3.16
C PHE A 71 12.58 -17.93 -2.22
N LYS A 72 12.40 -19.15 -2.74
CA LYS A 72 12.41 -20.38 -1.92
C LYS A 72 13.77 -20.71 -1.28
N TYR A 73 14.84 -20.12 -1.80
CA TYR A 73 16.19 -20.32 -1.29
C TYR A 73 16.60 -19.25 -0.27
N MET A 74 15.78 -18.20 -0.08
CA MET A 74 16.13 -17.03 0.73
C MET A 74 15.56 -17.14 2.15
N ASP A 75 16.31 -16.63 3.13
CA ASP A 75 15.92 -16.56 4.52
C ASP A 75 15.13 -15.29 4.82
N LEU A 76 13.96 -15.19 4.20
CA LEU A 76 13.11 -14.02 4.32
C LEU A 76 12.25 -14.05 5.59
N PRO A 77 12.07 -12.90 6.27
CA PRO A 77 11.13 -12.79 7.37
C PRO A 77 9.70 -13.03 6.88
N LYS A 78 8.83 -13.49 7.79
CA LYS A 78 7.42 -13.67 7.45
C LYS A 78 6.71 -12.31 7.52
N GLY A 79 5.92 -12.00 6.51
CA GLY A 79 5.06 -10.81 6.49
C GLY A 79 4.20 -10.77 5.23
N ASP A 80 3.09 -10.03 5.28
CA ASP A 80 2.16 -9.91 4.15
C ASP A 80 2.79 -9.21 2.94
N PHE A 81 3.80 -8.36 3.18
CA PHE A 81 4.57 -7.66 2.14
C PHE A 81 5.87 -8.38 1.75
N ILE A 82 6.00 -9.66 2.15
CA ILE A 82 7.14 -10.53 1.80
C ILE A 82 6.60 -11.76 1.07
N THR A 83 6.26 -11.56 -0.20
CA THR A 83 5.77 -12.62 -1.10
C THR A 83 6.69 -12.82 -2.29
N LYS A 84 6.55 -13.96 -2.97
CA LYS A 84 7.37 -14.25 -4.16
C LYS A 84 7.03 -13.32 -5.32
N GLU A 85 5.76 -12.91 -5.43
CA GLU A 85 5.24 -11.98 -6.44
C GLU A 85 5.81 -10.58 -6.22
N LEU A 86 5.80 -10.08 -4.97
CA LEU A 86 6.37 -8.78 -4.63
C LEU A 86 7.88 -8.77 -4.82
N LEU A 87 8.59 -9.87 -4.47
CA LEU A 87 10.03 -9.97 -4.74
C LEU A 87 10.33 -9.85 -6.25
N ALA A 88 9.53 -10.53 -7.09
CA ALA A 88 9.70 -10.49 -8.53
C ALA A 88 9.45 -9.09 -9.09
N LYS A 89 8.41 -8.40 -8.61
CA LYS A 89 8.11 -7.01 -8.99
C LYS A 89 9.22 -6.04 -8.58
N THR A 90 9.65 -6.06 -7.31
CA THR A 90 10.67 -5.14 -6.79
C THR A 90 12.04 -5.31 -7.46
N LEU A 91 12.32 -6.51 -8.00
CA LEU A 91 13.59 -6.82 -8.66
C LEU A 91 13.45 -7.01 -10.17
N GLU A 92 12.31 -6.65 -10.77
CA GLU A 92 12.02 -6.81 -12.19
C GLU A 92 13.01 -6.02 -13.07
N ASP A 93 13.36 -4.80 -12.65
CA ASP A 93 14.30 -3.92 -13.35
C ASP A 93 15.77 -4.39 -13.28
N ARG A 94 16.06 -5.47 -12.53
CA ARG A 94 17.40 -6.08 -12.60
C ARG A 94 17.48 -6.90 -13.88
N ASP A 95 18.12 -6.31 -14.91
CA ASP A 95 18.39 -6.96 -16.18
C ASP A 95 18.84 -8.42 -16.00
N ALA A 96 18.05 -9.33 -16.57
CA ALA A 96 18.44 -10.72 -16.68
C ALA A 96 19.76 -10.81 -17.47
N LYS A 97 20.73 -11.53 -16.92
CA LYS A 97 22.05 -11.67 -17.51
C LYS A 97 22.16 -13.02 -18.20
N ASP A 98 22.51 -12.99 -19.47
CA ASP A 98 22.89 -14.18 -20.24
C ASP A 98 24.24 -14.72 -19.76
N ILE A 99 24.21 -15.58 -18.74
CA ILE A 99 25.39 -16.25 -18.22
C ILE A 99 25.76 -17.42 -19.13
N THR A 100 27.01 -17.43 -19.59
CA THR A 100 27.57 -18.49 -20.43
C THR A 100 28.22 -19.60 -19.60
N ASN A 101 28.93 -19.23 -18.55
CA ASN A 101 29.56 -20.17 -17.61
C ASN A 101 29.71 -19.53 -16.23
N TYR A 102 29.69 -20.34 -15.18
CA TYR A 102 29.92 -19.90 -13.81
C TYR A 102 30.51 -21.01 -12.94
N GLU A 103 31.28 -20.60 -11.93
CA GLU A 103 31.88 -21.47 -10.94
C GLU A 103 31.52 -20.96 -9.54
N VAL A 104 31.11 -21.88 -8.66
CA VAL A 104 30.78 -21.60 -7.26
C VAL A 104 31.78 -22.31 -6.36
N VAL A 105 32.53 -21.53 -5.59
CA VAL A 105 33.58 -22.00 -4.68
C VAL A 105 33.21 -21.58 -3.25
N GLU A 106 33.33 -22.49 -2.29
CA GLU A 106 33.13 -22.16 -0.87
C GLU A 106 34.32 -21.35 -0.37
N ASP A 107 34.06 -20.30 0.41
CA ASP A 107 35.09 -19.56 1.13
C ASP A 107 35.47 -20.36 2.38
N GLU A 108 36.50 -21.21 2.28
CA GLU A 108 36.95 -22.07 3.39
C GLU A 108 37.51 -21.27 4.58
N ASP A 109 37.97 -20.04 4.33
CA ASP A 109 38.49 -19.12 5.34
C ASP A 109 37.37 -18.32 6.05
N TYR A 110 36.11 -18.49 5.64
CA TYR A 110 34.97 -17.84 6.28
C TYR A 110 34.61 -18.52 7.62
N ASP A 111 35.20 -18.02 8.70
CA ASP A 111 35.00 -18.54 10.06
C ASP A 111 33.60 -18.18 10.62
N SER A 112 32.61 -19.01 10.29
CA SER A 112 31.28 -18.94 10.90
C SER A 112 30.69 -20.31 11.16
N LYS A 113 30.23 -20.54 12.39
CA LYS A 113 29.54 -21.78 12.77
C LYS A 113 28.11 -21.84 12.24
N ILE A 114 27.53 -20.70 11.86
CA ILE A 114 26.11 -20.54 11.51
C ILE A 114 25.89 -20.06 10.09
N ALA A 115 26.93 -19.57 9.40
CA ALA A 115 26.86 -19.12 8.02
C ALA A 115 27.97 -19.74 7.17
N LYS A 116 27.74 -19.81 5.86
CA LYS A 116 28.71 -20.24 4.85
C LYS A 116 28.70 -19.21 3.73
N LYS A 117 29.88 -18.84 3.22
CA LYS A 117 30.03 -17.89 2.13
C LYS A 117 30.54 -18.61 0.89
N PHE A 118 29.99 -18.26 -0.28
CA PHE A 118 30.39 -18.81 -1.56
C PHE A 118 30.74 -17.68 -2.51
N TYR A 119 31.91 -17.74 -3.15
CA TYR A 119 32.23 -16.87 -4.27
C TYR A 119 31.72 -17.48 -5.57
N VAL A 120 31.07 -16.66 -6.38
CA VAL A 120 30.60 -17.04 -7.70
C VAL A 120 31.37 -16.23 -8.74
N THR A 121 32.23 -16.91 -9.48
CA THR A 121 32.85 -16.35 -10.69
C THR A 121 31.93 -16.65 -11.86
N TYR A 122 31.58 -15.65 -12.68
CA TYR A 122 30.70 -15.85 -13.83
C TYR A 122 31.09 -15.01 -15.05
N TYR A 123 30.62 -15.45 -16.22
CA TYR A 123 30.88 -14.83 -17.51
C TYR A 123 29.56 -14.51 -18.21
N THR A 124 29.37 -13.27 -18.63
CA THR A 124 28.21 -12.85 -19.42
C THR A 124 28.58 -12.71 -20.89
N LYS A 125 27.62 -12.91 -21.77
CA LYS A 125 27.83 -12.82 -23.22
C LYS A 125 28.36 -11.44 -23.59
N GLY A 126 29.59 -11.36 -24.08
CA GLY A 126 30.23 -10.12 -24.53
C GLY A 126 31.04 -9.35 -23.46
N ASN A 127 31.09 -9.80 -22.21
CA ASN A 127 31.85 -9.13 -21.14
C ASN A 127 32.90 -10.03 -20.47
N SER A 128 33.79 -9.40 -19.71
CA SER A 128 34.84 -10.06 -18.93
C SER A 128 34.33 -10.72 -17.64
N ARG A 129 35.22 -11.52 -17.04
CA ARG A 129 35.01 -12.26 -15.78
C ARG A 129 34.48 -11.33 -14.68
N SER A 130 33.37 -11.73 -14.05
CA SER A 130 32.78 -11.06 -12.89
C SER A 130 32.79 -11.96 -11.66
N VAL A 131 32.86 -11.38 -10.46
CA VAL A 131 32.82 -12.10 -9.18
C VAL A 131 31.76 -11.49 -8.28
N THR A 132 30.95 -12.34 -7.66
CA THR A 132 30.00 -11.97 -6.60
C THR A 132 30.08 -12.97 -5.45
N SER A 133 29.37 -12.72 -4.36
CA SER A 133 29.29 -13.65 -3.24
C SER A 133 27.85 -13.94 -2.84
N VAL A 134 27.57 -15.19 -2.50
CA VAL A 134 26.30 -15.64 -1.92
C VAL A 134 26.58 -16.13 -0.51
N GLU A 135 25.93 -15.52 0.47
CA GLU A 135 26.03 -15.96 1.86
C GLU A 135 24.78 -16.74 2.26
N LEU A 136 25.00 -17.88 2.91
CA LEU A 136 23.94 -18.75 3.41
C LEU A 136 24.00 -18.84 4.92
N VAL A 137 22.86 -18.68 5.56
CA VAL A 137 22.66 -18.85 7.01
C VAL A 137 21.94 -20.16 7.30
N ARG A 138 22.24 -20.76 8.45
CA ARG A 138 21.63 -22.03 8.88
C ARG A 138 20.17 -21.80 9.31
N ASP A 139 19.23 -22.40 8.59
CA ASP A 139 17.77 -22.35 8.82
C ASP A 139 17.26 -23.69 9.36
N GLY A 140 17.74 -24.07 10.54
CA GLY A 140 17.33 -25.30 11.24
C GLY A 140 17.85 -26.60 10.62
N LYS A 141 17.05 -27.67 10.73
CA LYS A 141 17.41 -29.03 10.29
C LYS A 141 16.37 -29.65 9.36
N PHE A 142 16.84 -30.36 8.33
CA PHE A 142 16.04 -31.24 7.48
C PHE A 142 16.09 -32.66 8.05
N MET A 143 14.92 -33.26 8.24
CA MET A 143 14.77 -34.62 8.79
C MET A 143 15.60 -34.86 10.07
N LEU A 144 15.75 -33.86 10.96
CA LEU A 144 16.53 -33.88 12.22
C LEU A 144 18.06 -34.09 12.10
N PHE A 145 18.58 -34.50 10.93
CA PHE A 145 19.99 -34.87 10.76
C PHE A 145 20.80 -33.85 9.96
N TRP A 146 20.22 -33.24 8.92
CA TRP A 146 20.96 -32.38 8.00
C TRP A 146 20.72 -30.90 8.29
N ASN A 147 21.79 -30.11 8.35
CA ASN A 147 21.65 -28.67 8.45
C ASN A 147 20.98 -28.12 7.19
N ARG A 148 19.92 -27.33 7.36
CA ARG A 148 19.31 -26.56 6.28
C ARG A 148 19.98 -25.20 6.21
N TYR A 149 20.09 -24.69 5.00
CA TYR A 149 20.66 -23.39 4.74
C TYR A 149 19.74 -22.60 3.83
N LYS A 150 19.77 -21.29 3.97
CA LYS A 150 19.08 -20.34 3.10
C LYS A 150 19.96 -19.13 2.88
N VAL A 151 19.79 -18.47 1.73
CA VAL A 151 20.52 -17.27 1.36
C VAL A 151 20.10 -16.11 2.26
N SER A 152 21.08 -15.45 2.86
CA SER A 152 20.84 -14.28 3.72
C SER A 152 20.25 -13.14 2.90
N PRO A 153 19.12 -12.53 3.33
CA PRO A 153 18.46 -11.44 2.62
C PRO A 153 19.12 -10.09 2.93
N ARG A 154 20.45 -10.03 3.06
CA ARG A 154 21.12 -8.76 3.34
C ARG A 154 20.72 -7.73 2.29
N ASP A 155 20.39 -6.55 2.77
CA ASP A 155 20.15 -5.35 1.96
C ASP A 155 18.91 -5.40 1.05
N ILE A 156 17.97 -6.34 1.26
CA ILE A 156 16.76 -6.45 0.43
C ILE A 156 15.44 -6.33 1.19
N VAL A 157 15.47 -6.15 2.51
CA VAL A 157 14.27 -5.94 3.33
C VAL A 157 14.37 -4.63 4.10
N SER A 158 13.29 -3.86 4.11
CA SER A 158 13.11 -2.69 4.96
C SER A 158 12.27 -3.06 6.18
N LYS A 159 12.59 -2.50 7.34
CA LYS A 159 11.92 -2.82 8.60
C LYS A 159 11.37 -1.59 9.30
N ASN A 160 10.29 -1.78 10.05
CA ASN A 160 9.64 -0.75 10.87
C ASN A 160 9.29 0.52 10.06
N VAL A 161 8.72 0.35 8.88
CA VAL A 161 8.29 1.46 8.03
C VAL A 161 7.02 2.09 8.61
N LYS A 162 7.00 3.41 8.76
CA LYS A 162 5.84 4.18 9.24
C LYS A 162 5.29 5.08 8.13
N LEU A 163 4.01 4.90 7.79
CA LEU A 163 3.32 5.68 6.77
C LEU A 163 2.12 6.39 7.40
N THR A 164 2.19 7.72 7.50
CA THR A 164 1.14 8.55 8.08
C THR A 164 0.23 9.09 6.99
N VAL A 165 -1.07 8.80 7.10
CA VAL A 165 -2.12 9.29 6.18
C VAL A 165 -3.26 9.95 6.97
N ARG A 166 -4.24 10.56 6.30
CA ARG A 166 -5.44 11.06 7.00
C ARG A 166 -6.26 9.90 7.53
N ALA A 167 -6.98 10.11 8.62
CA ALA A 167 -7.77 9.06 9.27
C ALA A 167 -8.82 8.42 8.34
N THR A 168 -9.41 9.24 7.45
CA THR A 168 -10.41 8.83 6.45
C THR A 168 -9.82 8.10 5.25
N SER A 169 -8.51 8.20 5.03
CA SER A 169 -7.88 7.69 3.81
C SER A 169 -7.58 6.19 3.89
N LYS A 170 -7.51 5.56 2.72
CA LYS A 170 -7.01 4.20 2.55
C LYS A 170 -5.59 4.24 1.98
N LEU A 171 -4.75 3.29 2.39
CA LEU A 171 -3.36 3.20 1.96
C LEU A 171 -3.18 1.91 1.16
N TYR A 172 -2.42 2.00 0.07
CA TYR A 172 -2.04 0.87 -0.77
C TYR A 172 -0.53 0.90 -0.99
N ILE A 173 0.09 -0.27 -0.91
CA ILE A 173 1.49 -0.51 -1.26
C ILE A 173 1.47 -1.49 -2.41
N ASP A 174 2.04 -1.11 -3.56
CA ASP A 174 2.08 -1.96 -4.76
C ASP A 174 0.71 -2.50 -5.18
N ASP A 175 -0.30 -1.62 -5.14
CA ASP A 175 -1.70 -1.92 -5.47
C ASP A 175 -2.42 -2.85 -4.48
N VAL A 176 -1.77 -3.24 -3.38
CA VAL A 176 -2.38 -4.02 -2.29
C VAL A 176 -2.83 -3.07 -1.18
N GLU A 177 -4.13 -3.11 -0.82
CA GLU A 177 -4.68 -2.33 0.31
C GLU A 177 -4.02 -2.78 1.62
N VAL A 178 -3.49 -1.83 2.38
CA VAL A 178 -2.87 -2.07 3.69
C VAL A 178 -3.99 -2.22 4.72
N PRO A 179 -4.18 -3.40 5.33
CA PRO A 179 -5.27 -3.61 6.28
C PRO A 179 -5.07 -2.82 7.58
N ASP A 180 -6.17 -2.45 8.25
CA ASP A 180 -6.16 -1.70 9.50
C ASP A 180 -5.37 -2.35 10.64
N LYS A 181 -5.08 -3.67 10.58
CA LYS A 181 -4.23 -4.37 11.55
C LYS A 181 -2.82 -3.79 11.66
N TYR A 182 -2.37 -3.06 10.63
CA TYR A 182 -1.08 -2.37 10.61
C TYR A 182 -1.14 -0.98 11.22
N ILE A 183 -2.30 -0.48 11.64
CA ILE A 183 -2.41 0.84 12.28
C ILE A 183 -1.72 0.79 13.65
N ASP A 184 -0.75 1.67 13.84
CA ASP A 184 -0.02 1.86 15.08
C ASP A 184 -0.87 2.66 16.07
N ASN A 185 -1.56 1.94 16.95
CA ASN A 185 -2.33 2.55 18.04
C ASN A 185 -1.44 2.94 19.25
N SER A 186 -0.12 2.75 19.20
CA SER A 186 0.77 3.03 20.34
C SER A 186 1.22 4.49 20.44
N GLU A 187 1.17 5.24 19.33
CA GLU A 187 1.37 6.70 19.35
C GLU A 187 0.15 7.47 19.91
N ASP A 188 -0.97 6.78 20.15
CA ASP A 188 -2.20 7.37 20.69
C ASP A 188 -2.10 7.76 22.17
N ASP A 189 -1.15 7.21 22.94
CA ASP A 189 -1.08 7.43 24.39
C ASP A 189 -0.11 8.55 24.81
N LYS A 190 0.61 9.18 23.87
CA LYS A 190 1.66 10.16 24.20
C LYS A 190 1.66 11.42 23.32
N LYS A 191 0.52 12.08 23.17
CA LYS A 191 0.46 13.56 23.13
C LYS A 191 -0.98 14.06 23.19
N ASP A 192 -1.26 14.72 24.32
CA ASP A 192 -2.34 15.68 24.53
C ASP A 192 -3.74 15.09 24.75
N ASN A 193 -4.05 14.79 26.02
CA ASN A 193 -5.40 14.51 26.56
C ASN A 193 -6.41 15.69 26.39
N SER A 194 -6.11 16.65 25.51
CA SER A 194 -6.94 17.82 25.23
C SER A 194 -7.88 17.63 24.03
N LYS A 195 -7.77 16.54 23.25
CA LYS A 195 -8.66 16.30 22.11
C LYS A 195 -9.42 14.99 22.27
N SER A 196 -10.73 15.10 22.31
CA SER A 196 -11.68 13.99 22.30
C SER A 196 -11.32 12.98 21.20
N SER A 197 -11.53 11.69 21.48
CA SER A 197 -11.36 10.52 20.60
C SER A 197 -12.01 10.67 19.20
N SER A 198 -12.89 11.66 19.03
CA SER A 198 -13.61 12.02 17.80
C SER A 198 -12.81 12.84 16.77
N GLU A 199 -11.58 13.28 17.09
CA GLU A 199 -10.78 14.18 16.23
C GLU A 199 -9.40 13.61 15.81
N LYS A 200 -9.27 12.30 15.62
CA LYS A 200 -8.05 11.76 14.99
C LYS A 200 -8.00 12.24 13.53
N LYS A 201 -7.16 13.23 13.24
CA LYS A 201 -6.99 13.77 11.87
C LYS A 201 -6.12 12.88 10.99
N GLN A 202 -5.31 12.02 11.60
CA GLN A 202 -4.34 11.16 10.92
C GLN A 202 -4.32 9.78 11.57
N LYS A 203 -3.84 8.79 10.81
CA LYS A 203 -3.50 7.45 11.28
C LYS A 203 -2.14 7.04 10.73
N VAL A 204 -1.40 6.25 11.49
CA VAL A 204 -0.06 5.78 11.15
C VAL A 204 -0.12 4.29 10.90
N TYR A 205 0.31 3.84 9.72
CA TYR A 205 0.53 2.42 9.45
C TYR A 205 1.98 2.08 9.76
N LYS A 206 2.19 1.08 10.63
CA LYS A 206 3.48 0.50 10.94
C LYS A 206 3.61 -0.85 10.23
N ILE A 207 4.46 -0.89 9.20
CA ILE A 207 4.79 -2.09 8.46
C ILE A 207 6.08 -2.67 9.06
N ASP A 208 5.95 -3.80 9.74
CA ASP A 208 7.09 -4.43 10.43
C ASP A 208 8.21 -4.81 9.45
N VAL A 209 7.83 -5.34 8.28
CA VAL A 209 8.78 -5.72 7.23
C VAL A 209 8.16 -5.71 5.84
N MET A 210 8.93 -5.23 4.86
CA MET A 210 8.63 -5.25 3.42
C MET A 210 9.94 -5.36 2.63
N PHE A 211 9.87 -5.57 1.31
CA PHE A 211 11.08 -5.49 0.49
C PHE A 211 11.65 -4.06 0.50
N ALA A 212 12.97 -3.96 0.38
CA ALA A 212 13.64 -2.69 0.13
C ALA A 212 13.69 -2.45 -1.38
N GLY A 213 13.57 -1.19 -1.78
CA GLY A 213 13.46 -0.80 -3.17
C GLY A 213 12.49 0.36 -3.37
N GLU A 214 12.16 0.60 -4.62
CA GLU A 214 11.12 1.53 -5.00
C GLU A 214 9.76 0.83 -4.91
N HIS A 215 8.81 1.46 -4.22
CA HIS A 215 7.45 0.96 -4.05
C HIS A 215 6.44 2.03 -4.41
N ARG A 216 5.43 1.64 -5.19
CA ARG A 216 4.31 2.54 -5.52
C ARG A 216 3.38 2.65 -4.33
N ILE A 217 3.28 3.85 -3.78
CA ILE A 217 2.38 4.16 -2.66
C ILE A 217 1.19 4.96 -3.18
N ARG A 218 0.01 4.40 -2.99
CA ARG A 218 -1.25 5.05 -3.33
C ARG A 218 -2.08 5.32 -2.08
N VAL A 219 -2.56 6.55 -1.93
CA VAL A 219 -3.45 6.97 -0.85
C VAL A 219 -4.72 7.51 -1.47
N THR A 220 -5.87 6.93 -1.13
CA THR A 220 -7.18 7.35 -1.65
C THR A 220 -8.04 7.93 -0.56
N ASP A 221 -8.86 8.92 -0.90
CA ASP A 221 -9.77 9.59 0.03
C ASP A 221 -11.08 9.98 -0.70
N ASP A 222 -12.18 10.07 0.04
CA ASP A 222 -13.48 10.46 -0.50
C ASP A 222 -13.56 11.96 -0.81
N ILE A 223 -12.71 12.77 -0.18
CA ILE A 223 -12.73 14.24 -0.29
C ILE A 223 -11.48 14.75 -0.99
N TYR A 224 -10.32 14.24 -0.58
CA TYR A 224 -9.02 14.70 -1.05
C TYR A 224 -8.55 13.93 -2.28
N ARG A 225 -7.76 14.57 -3.14
CA ARG A 225 -7.18 13.93 -4.32
C ARG A 225 -6.34 12.73 -3.92
N ASP A 226 -6.42 11.70 -4.75
CA ASP A 226 -5.57 10.53 -4.61
C ASP A 226 -4.10 10.96 -4.76
N ILE A 227 -3.24 10.39 -3.91
CA ILE A 227 -1.80 10.48 -4.05
C ILE A 227 -1.34 9.16 -4.63
N ASP A 228 -0.53 9.20 -5.67
CA ASP A 228 -0.01 8.03 -6.34
C ASP A 228 1.44 8.33 -6.78
N LYS A 229 2.40 7.80 -6.03
CA LYS A 229 3.83 8.12 -6.19
C LYS A 229 4.70 6.95 -5.76
N ASP A 230 5.88 6.88 -6.34
CA ASP A 230 6.91 5.93 -5.94
C ASP A 230 7.75 6.48 -4.78
N TYR A 231 8.03 5.62 -3.81
CA TYR A 231 8.84 5.90 -2.63
C TYR A 231 9.97 4.89 -2.50
N GLN A 232 11.17 5.38 -2.21
CA GLN A 232 12.35 4.54 -2.00
C GLN A 232 12.47 4.13 -0.52
N PHE A 233 12.51 2.83 -0.26
CA PHE A 233 12.80 2.25 1.05
C PHE A 233 14.14 1.54 1.00
N GLY A 234 15.09 1.96 1.84
CA GLY A 234 16.36 1.24 1.98
C GLY A 234 16.24 0.05 2.92
N SER A 235 17.36 -0.66 3.06
CA SER A 235 17.48 -1.80 3.98
C SER A 235 17.73 -1.40 5.44
N ASP A 236 17.85 -0.10 5.70
CA ASP A 236 17.90 0.46 7.05
C ASP A 236 16.53 0.33 7.74
N GLU A 237 16.52 0.54 9.06
CA GLU A 237 15.30 0.47 9.86
C GLU A 237 14.69 1.86 10.08
N GLY A 238 13.36 1.95 10.11
CA GLY A 238 12.65 3.12 10.67
C GLY A 238 12.25 4.23 9.68
N TYR A 239 12.15 3.94 8.38
CA TYR A 239 11.66 4.90 7.39
C TYR A 239 10.28 5.44 7.77
N THR A 240 10.13 6.76 7.77
CA THR A 240 8.88 7.43 8.13
C THR A 240 8.49 8.44 7.06
N TYR A 241 7.28 8.30 6.51
CA TYR A 241 6.72 9.23 5.52
C TYR A 241 5.35 9.74 5.94
N VAL A 242 5.08 11.03 5.68
CA VAL A 242 3.76 11.64 5.82
C VAL A 242 3.21 11.88 4.42
N ILE A 243 2.12 11.17 4.09
CA ILE A 243 1.55 11.11 2.75
C ILE A 243 0.13 11.67 2.81
N THR A 244 0.02 12.99 2.73
CA THR A 244 -1.26 13.71 2.80
C THR A 244 -1.30 14.85 1.79
N THR A 245 -2.50 15.16 1.31
CA THR A 245 -2.76 16.34 0.45
C THR A 245 -3.91 17.15 1.03
N THR A 246 -3.97 18.43 0.67
CA THR A 246 -5.08 19.34 0.96
C THR A 246 -5.95 19.61 -0.26
N ASP A 247 -5.55 19.11 -1.43
CA ASP A 247 -6.27 19.32 -2.68
C ASP A 247 -7.54 18.48 -2.69
N ILE A 248 -8.69 19.13 -2.92
CA ILE A 248 -9.99 18.45 -3.01
C ILE A 248 -10.14 17.85 -4.42
N ARG A 249 -10.80 16.69 -4.49
CA ARG A 249 -11.09 16.01 -5.76
C ARG A 249 -11.98 16.86 -6.66
N GLU A 250 -11.77 16.73 -7.96
CA GLU A 250 -12.52 17.49 -8.97
C GLU A 250 -14.02 17.13 -8.97
N ASP A 251 -14.36 15.84 -8.85
CA ASP A 251 -15.75 15.38 -8.74
C ASP A 251 -16.48 15.94 -7.51
N VAL A 252 -15.77 16.11 -6.38
CA VAL A 252 -16.30 16.76 -5.19
C VAL A 252 -16.54 18.25 -5.42
N LEU A 253 -15.62 18.95 -6.12
CA LEU A 253 -15.79 20.35 -6.49
C LEU A 253 -16.97 20.54 -7.45
N ASP A 254 -17.09 19.70 -8.47
CA ASP A 254 -18.19 19.70 -9.45
C ASP A 254 -19.54 19.47 -8.75
N ALA A 255 -19.60 18.50 -7.84
CA ALA A 255 -20.80 18.26 -7.05
C ALA A 255 -21.18 19.47 -6.17
N ARG A 256 -20.21 20.25 -5.69
CA ARG A 256 -20.49 21.49 -4.94
C ARG A 256 -20.94 22.63 -5.84
N MET A 257 -20.38 22.75 -7.05
CA MET A 257 -20.85 23.73 -8.04
C MET A 257 -22.30 23.46 -8.46
N ALA A 258 -22.64 22.20 -8.73
CA ALA A 258 -24.03 21.80 -9.02
C ALA A 258 -24.98 22.03 -7.83
N ALA A 259 -24.53 21.78 -6.60
CA ALA A 259 -25.30 22.08 -5.40
C ALA A 259 -25.57 23.60 -5.27
N ALA A 260 -24.59 24.45 -5.57
CA ALA A 260 -24.75 25.90 -5.51
C ALA A 260 -25.83 26.45 -6.45
N GLU A 261 -26.04 25.84 -7.62
CA GLU A 261 -27.13 26.21 -8.51
C GLU A 261 -28.51 25.95 -7.87
N GLN A 262 -28.67 24.80 -7.23
CA GLN A 262 -29.92 24.42 -6.56
C GLN A 262 -30.14 25.23 -5.28
N ASP A 263 -29.06 25.50 -4.55
CA ASP A 263 -29.11 26.35 -3.37
C ASP A 263 -29.51 27.78 -3.75
N LEU A 264 -28.95 28.34 -4.82
CA LEU A 264 -29.34 29.67 -5.31
C LEU A 264 -30.83 29.74 -5.66
N LYS A 265 -31.36 28.74 -6.37
CA LYS A 265 -32.80 28.64 -6.67
C LYS A 265 -33.64 28.57 -5.39
N THR A 266 -33.21 27.76 -4.42
CA THR A 266 -33.90 27.59 -3.13
C THR A 266 -33.97 28.91 -2.37
N PHE A 267 -32.85 29.64 -2.31
CA PHE A 267 -32.78 30.95 -1.65
C PHE A 267 -33.67 31.99 -2.34
N PHE A 268 -33.67 32.06 -3.67
CA PHE A 268 -34.55 32.97 -4.42
C PHE A 268 -36.03 32.64 -4.23
N ASN A 269 -36.41 31.36 -4.34
CA ASN A 269 -37.80 30.94 -4.15
C ASN A 269 -38.28 31.25 -2.73
N ALA A 270 -37.45 31.00 -1.71
CA ALA A 270 -37.78 31.34 -0.34
C ALA A 270 -37.92 32.86 -0.12
N ALA A 271 -37.07 33.67 -0.77
CA ALA A 271 -37.14 35.12 -0.69
C ALA A 271 -38.36 35.72 -1.40
N ILE A 272 -38.71 35.21 -2.59
CA ILE A 272 -39.90 35.63 -3.36
C ILE A 272 -41.18 35.32 -2.55
N ASP A 273 -41.21 34.17 -1.89
CA ASP A 273 -42.30 33.76 -1.00
C ASP A 273 -42.29 34.50 0.36
N ASN A 274 -41.34 35.41 0.58
CA ASN A 274 -41.14 36.14 1.83
C ASN A 274 -41.01 35.21 3.06
N LYS A 275 -40.36 34.05 2.90
CA LYS A 275 -40.12 33.09 3.97
C LYS A 275 -38.99 33.54 4.90
N SER A 276 -39.13 33.23 6.18
CA SER A 276 -38.08 33.49 7.17
C SER A 276 -36.85 32.59 6.96
N PHE A 277 -35.73 32.95 7.60
CA PHE A 277 -34.49 32.18 7.56
C PHE A 277 -34.65 30.71 7.99
N ASP A 278 -35.64 30.40 8.84
CA ASP A 278 -35.89 29.02 9.30
C ASP A 278 -36.18 28.06 8.15
N SER A 279 -36.69 28.56 7.02
CA SER A 279 -36.94 27.76 5.81
C SER A 279 -35.68 27.24 5.11
N VAL A 280 -34.54 27.92 5.28
CA VAL A 280 -33.25 27.56 4.64
C VAL A 280 -32.17 27.19 5.67
N LYS A 281 -32.46 27.38 6.97
CA LYS A 281 -31.53 27.12 8.07
C LYS A 281 -30.96 25.69 8.07
N GLY A 282 -31.77 24.70 7.67
CA GLY A 282 -31.36 23.29 7.63
C GLY A 282 -30.17 23.00 6.69
N MET A 283 -29.94 23.86 5.70
CA MET A 283 -28.83 23.76 4.74
C MET A 283 -27.50 24.28 5.31
N CYS A 284 -27.55 24.96 6.46
CA CYS A 284 -26.42 25.66 7.05
C CYS A 284 -25.74 24.81 8.13
N VAL A 285 -24.45 25.07 8.37
CA VAL A 285 -23.71 24.48 9.50
C VAL A 285 -24.37 24.87 10.82
N ASP A 286 -24.47 23.93 11.75
CA ASP A 286 -24.97 24.20 13.09
C ASP A 286 -23.87 24.85 13.94
N ASN A 287 -23.73 26.17 13.78
CA ASN A 287 -22.81 27.00 14.53
C ASN A 287 -23.42 28.39 14.73
N ALA A 288 -23.63 28.80 15.97
CA ALA A 288 -24.36 30.03 16.32
C ALA A 288 -23.80 31.29 15.64
N ALA A 289 -22.47 31.45 15.58
CA ALA A 289 -21.84 32.62 14.97
C ALA A 289 -22.03 32.65 13.44
N LYS A 290 -21.83 31.50 12.78
CA LYS A 290 -22.03 31.36 11.33
C LYS A 290 -23.51 31.55 10.96
N LEU A 291 -24.42 30.91 11.70
CA LEU A 291 -25.86 31.07 11.51
C LEU A 291 -26.31 32.53 11.64
N LYS A 292 -25.79 33.28 12.62
CA LYS A 292 -26.09 34.71 12.77
C LYS A 292 -25.66 35.52 11.53
N SER A 293 -24.47 35.26 11.00
CA SER A 293 -23.96 35.93 9.80
C SER A 293 -24.79 35.59 8.55
N ILE A 294 -25.06 34.29 8.33
CA ILE A 294 -25.86 33.81 7.21
C ILE A 294 -27.28 34.38 7.29
N LYS A 295 -27.91 34.37 8.47
CA LYS A 295 -29.25 34.94 8.68
C LYS A 295 -29.28 36.42 8.31
N SER A 296 -28.30 37.21 8.73
CA SER A 296 -28.22 38.63 8.40
C SER A 296 -28.12 38.86 6.87
N ALA A 297 -27.30 38.06 6.18
CA ALA A 297 -27.19 38.10 4.72
C ALA A 297 -28.51 37.72 4.04
N TYR A 298 -29.19 36.67 4.53
CA TYR A 298 -30.48 36.21 4.03
C TYR A 298 -31.59 37.25 4.25
N ASP A 299 -31.74 37.79 5.46
CA ASP A 299 -32.79 38.77 5.77
C ASP A 299 -32.65 40.04 4.90
N LYS A 300 -31.40 40.49 4.68
CA LYS A 300 -31.11 41.59 3.75
C LYS A 300 -31.50 41.23 2.31
N PHE A 301 -31.15 40.02 1.87
CA PHE A 301 -31.50 39.52 0.55
C PHE A 301 -33.03 39.43 0.35
N VAL A 302 -33.78 38.92 1.33
CA VAL A 302 -35.25 38.92 1.31
C VAL A 302 -35.78 40.34 1.22
N SER A 303 -35.31 41.26 2.06
CA SER A 303 -35.80 42.65 2.08
C SER A 303 -35.59 43.43 0.78
N ASN A 304 -34.58 43.02 -0.01
CA ASN A 304 -34.30 43.61 -1.32
C ASN A 304 -35.05 42.91 -2.45
N THR A 305 -35.32 41.60 -2.32
CA THR A 305 -36.03 40.80 -3.32
C THR A 305 -37.55 40.99 -3.22
N TYR A 306 -38.06 41.09 -1.99
CA TYR A 306 -39.46 41.31 -1.66
C TYR A 306 -39.59 42.42 -0.61
N LYS A 307 -40.43 43.42 -0.89
CA LYS A 307 -40.69 44.52 0.04
C LYS A 307 -42.13 44.99 -0.05
N ASN A 308 -42.92 44.84 1.03
CA ASN A 308 -44.31 45.32 1.14
C ASN A 308 -45.19 45.02 -0.10
N GLY A 309 -45.09 43.82 -0.67
CA GLY A 309 -45.89 43.38 -1.82
C GLY A 309 -45.33 43.76 -3.20
N TYR A 310 -44.27 44.59 -3.27
CA TYR A 310 -43.49 44.89 -4.46
C TYR A 310 -42.11 44.19 -4.44
N GLY A 311 -41.42 44.15 -5.58
CA GLY A 311 -40.20 43.34 -5.80
C GLY A 311 -40.43 42.18 -6.77
N VAL A 312 -39.54 41.18 -6.75
CA VAL A 312 -39.57 40.02 -7.66
C VAL A 312 -40.81 39.15 -7.35
N LYS A 313 -41.56 38.80 -8.40
CA LYS A 313 -42.77 37.95 -8.35
C LYS A 313 -42.53 36.56 -8.93
N SER A 314 -41.74 36.48 -9.99
CA SER A 314 -41.31 35.23 -10.59
C SER A 314 -39.88 35.35 -11.08
N ILE A 315 -39.16 34.23 -11.10
CA ILE A 315 -37.80 34.17 -11.60
C ILE A 315 -37.56 32.83 -12.30
N ASP A 316 -36.97 32.91 -13.48
CA ASP A 316 -36.50 31.79 -14.26
C ASP A 316 -34.99 31.94 -14.46
N PHE A 317 -34.26 30.88 -14.16
CA PHE A 317 -32.81 30.85 -14.32
C PHE A 317 -32.45 30.27 -15.69
N ASN A 318 -31.55 30.93 -16.41
CA ASN A 318 -31.13 30.48 -17.73
C ASN A 318 -29.78 29.74 -17.70
N LYS A 319 -28.67 30.46 -17.83
CA LYS A 319 -27.31 29.94 -17.90
C LYS A 319 -26.58 30.25 -16.60
N PHE A 320 -26.08 29.21 -15.97
CA PHE A 320 -25.20 29.31 -14.82
C PHE A 320 -23.73 29.38 -15.26
N SER A 321 -22.93 30.10 -14.47
CA SER A 321 -21.49 30.11 -14.53
C SER A 321 -20.96 29.97 -13.11
N THR A 322 -20.18 28.91 -12.86
CA THR A 322 -19.67 28.57 -11.53
C THR A 322 -18.15 28.50 -11.55
N GLN A 323 -17.54 28.96 -10.46
CA GLN A 323 -16.13 28.80 -10.18
C GLN A 323 -15.97 28.36 -8.73
N SER A 324 -15.12 27.37 -8.48
CA SER A 324 -14.82 26.91 -7.13
C SER A 324 -13.38 27.18 -6.73
N SER A 325 -13.16 27.48 -5.46
CA SER A 325 -11.87 27.31 -4.79
C SER A 325 -12.06 26.46 -3.54
N SER A 326 -10.98 25.83 -3.07
CA SER A 326 -11.04 24.93 -1.92
C SER A 326 -9.88 25.16 -0.96
N GLY A 327 -10.06 24.69 0.26
CA GLY A 327 -8.99 24.65 1.25
C GLY A 327 -9.39 23.89 2.49
N THR A 328 -8.64 24.10 3.56
CA THR A 328 -8.93 23.53 4.88
C THR A 328 -8.95 24.66 5.92
N THR A 329 -9.95 24.66 6.80
CA THR A 329 -10.07 25.63 7.91
C THR A 329 -10.64 24.90 9.12
N ASP A 330 -10.07 25.14 10.30
CA ASP A 330 -10.42 24.44 11.54
C ASP A 330 -10.31 22.91 11.43
N GLY A 331 -9.43 22.41 10.54
CA GLY A 331 -9.29 20.98 10.25
C GLY A 331 -10.41 20.38 9.40
N CYS A 332 -11.39 21.17 8.97
CA CYS A 332 -12.46 20.76 8.07
C CYS A 332 -12.18 21.23 6.63
N PRO A 333 -12.42 20.40 5.62
CA PRO A 333 -12.36 20.86 4.23
C PRO A 333 -13.48 21.85 3.94
N TYR A 334 -13.17 22.86 3.14
CA TYR A 334 -14.14 23.83 2.64
C TYR A 334 -14.05 23.98 1.12
N VAL A 335 -15.19 24.29 0.50
CA VAL A 335 -15.30 24.66 -0.92
C VAL A 335 -16.07 25.96 -1.01
N LYS A 336 -15.47 26.98 -1.60
CA LYS A 336 -16.09 28.25 -1.91
C LYS A 336 -16.52 28.23 -3.38
N VAL A 337 -17.81 28.37 -3.65
CA VAL A 337 -18.38 28.45 -4.99
C VAL A 337 -18.87 29.87 -5.22
N SER A 338 -18.29 30.52 -6.24
CA SER A 338 -18.84 31.75 -6.83
C SER A 338 -19.74 31.35 -7.99
N ILE A 339 -20.96 31.85 -8.00
CA ILE A 339 -21.97 31.54 -9.01
C ILE A 339 -22.55 32.83 -9.58
N SER A 340 -22.72 32.88 -10.89
CA SER A 340 -23.55 33.88 -11.57
C SER A 340 -24.58 33.19 -12.46
N ALA A 341 -25.73 33.80 -12.59
CA ALA A 341 -26.82 33.30 -13.42
C ALA A 341 -27.49 34.45 -14.14
N GLY A 342 -27.73 34.28 -15.44
CA GLY A 342 -28.71 35.11 -16.12
C GLY A 342 -30.12 34.71 -15.66
N VAL A 343 -30.99 35.70 -15.52
CA VAL A 343 -32.31 35.53 -14.92
C VAL A 343 -33.34 36.37 -15.66
N THR A 344 -34.50 35.78 -15.90
CA THR A 344 -35.67 36.46 -16.46
C THR A 344 -36.84 36.32 -15.51
N GLY A 345 -37.76 37.26 -15.50
CA GLY A 345 -38.90 37.16 -14.60
C GLY A 345 -39.78 38.39 -14.60
N THR A 346 -40.65 38.47 -13.59
CA THR A 346 -41.56 39.60 -13.39
C THR A 346 -41.33 40.26 -12.04
N GLY A 347 -41.43 41.58 -11.98
CA GLY A 347 -41.31 42.37 -10.76
C GLY A 347 -42.40 43.42 -10.66
N ALA A 348 -42.95 43.60 -9.46
CA ALA A 348 -43.91 44.65 -9.15
C ALA A 348 -43.17 45.89 -8.62
N GLN A 349 -43.42 47.05 -9.22
CA GLN A 349 -42.83 48.32 -8.77
C GLN A 349 -43.70 48.95 -7.66
N LYS A 350 -43.14 49.91 -6.91
CA LYS A 350 -43.91 50.69 -5.93
C LYS A 350 -45.12 51.41 -6.51
N SER A 351 -45.11 51.71 -7.81
CA SER A 351 -46.24 52.30 -8.54
C SER A 351 -47.40 51.31 -8.79
N GLY A 352 -47.24 50.03 -8.44
CA GLY A 352 -48.22 48.96 -8.68
C GLY A 352 -48.12 48.30 -10.04
N GLN A 353 -47.26 48.79 -10.94
CA GLN A 353 -47.04 48.16 -12.26
C GLN A 353 -46.17 46.91 -12.14
N THR A 354 -46.53 45.85 -12.85
CA THR A 354 -45.69 44.66 -13.03
C THR A 354 -44.96 44.77 -14.36
N LYS A 355 -43.65 44.51 -14.38
CA LYS A 355 -42.84 44.51 -15.61
C LYS A 355 -41.93 43.29 -15.67
N ASN A 356 -41.53 42.95 -16.88
CA ASN A 356 -40.55 41.91 -17.14
C ASN A 356 -39.13 42.44 -16.92
N PHE A 357 -38.22 41.58 -16.49
CA PHE A 357 -36.79 41.89 -16.40
C PHE A 357 -35.96 40.78 -17.05
N ASN A 358 -34.74 41.16 -17.46
CA ASN A 358 -33.70 40.28 -17.93
C ASN A 358 -32.37 40.80 -17.38
N GLU A 359 -31.87 40.16 -16.34
CA GLU A 359 -30.77 40.65 -15.52
C GLU A 359 -29.76 39.53 -15.25
N THR A 360 -28.70 39.86 -14.53
CA THR A 360 -27.77 38.88 -13.97
C THR A 360 -27.79 38.97 -12.46
N THR A 361 -27.82 37.82 -11.79
CA THR A 361 -27.60 37.71 -10.34
C THR A 361 -26.31 36.94 -10.07
N SER A 362 -25.79 37.08 -8.85
CA SER A 362 -24.65 36.31 -8.38
C SER A 362 -24.79 35.97 -6.91
N ALA A 363 -24.04 34.95 -6.51
CA ALA A 363 -23.88 34.57 -5.13
C ALA A 363 -22.51 33.95 -4.89
N THR A 364 -22.13 33.87 -3.62
CA THR A 364 -21.00 33.08 -3.18
C THR A 364 -21.43 32.21 -2.02
N PHE A 365 -21.26 30.90 -2.15
CA PHE A 365 -21.51 29.92 -1.11
C PHE A 365 -20.18 29.36 -0.62
N THR A 366 -19.94 29.37 0.69
CA THR A 366 -18.83 28.62 1.28
C THR A 366 -19.38 27.39 1.97
N TYR A 367 -19.15 26.22 1.38
CA TYR A 367 -19.48 24.93 1.96
C TYR A 367 -18.36 24.45 2.88
N MET A 368 -18.73 23.87 4.02
CA MET A 368 -17.82 23.22 4.94
C MET A 368 -18.27 21.78 5.15
N TYR A 369 -17.34 20.84 5.06
CA TYR A 369 -17.61 19.44 5.35
C TYR A 369 -17.48 19.19 6.85
N LYS A 370 -18.58 18.79 7.48
CA LYS A 370 -18.63 18.49 8.91
C LYS A 370 -19.64 17.37 9.14
N ASP A 371 -19.32 16.44 10.03
CA ASP A 371 -20.22 15.34 10.42
C ASP A 371 -20.72 14.50 9.24
N GLY A 372 -19.84 14.25 8.26
CA GLY A 372 -20.17 13.48 7.06
C GLY A 372 -20.97 14.24 6.00
N GLN A 373 -21.16 15.56 6.16
CA GLN A 373 -22.03 16.34 5.29
C GLN A 373 -21.41 17.69 4.90
N TRP A 374 -21.64 18.09 3.65
CA TRP A 374 -21.34 19.44 3.19
C TRP A 374 -22.50 20.39 3.53
N LYS A 375 -22.22 21.43 4.32
CA LYS A 375 -23.22 22.45 4.71
C LYS A 375 -22.72 23.87 4.46
N ILE A 376 -23.66 24.81 4.24
CA ILE A 376 -23.35 26.22 4.01
C ILE A 376 -22.82 26.85 5.31
N SER A 377 -21.60 27.38 5.24
CA SER A 377 -20.89 27.99 6.37
C SER A 377 -20.78 29.51 6.28
N ALA A 378 -20.90 30.05 5.07
CA ALA A 378 -21.03 31.48 4.79
C ALA A 378 -21.73 31.67 3.44
N VAL A 379 -22.43 32.79 3.29
CA VAL A 379 -23.09 33.14 2.03
C VAL A 379 -22.99 34.65 1.76
N THR A 380 -22.82 35.00 0.49
CA THR A 380 -23.05 36.34 -0.03
C THR A 380 -24.09 36.24 -1.15
N LEU A 381 -25.18 36.99 -1.06
CA LEU A 381 -26.30 36.95 -2.00
C LEU A 381 -26.51 38.33 -2.61
N TYR A 382 -26.66 38.41 -3.93
CA TYR A 382 -26.96 39.65 -4.64
C TYR A 382 -28.40 39.61 -5.17
N SER A 383 -29.23 40.49 -4.62
CA SER A 383 -30.63 40.67 -5.03
C SER A 383 -30.74 41.37 -6.38
N ILE A 384 -31.82 41.06 -7.09
CA ILE A 384 -32.27 41.82 -8.26
C ILE A 384 -33.14 42.98 -7.72
N PHE A 385 -32.83 44.21 -8.10
CA PHE A 385 -33.59 45.38 -7.67
C PHE A 385 -34.71 45.66 -8.66
N TYR A 386 -35.95 45.78 -8.17
CA TYR A 386 -37.10 46.11 -9.00
C TYR A 386 -38.19 46.92 -8.29
#